data_AF-D8PCJ5-F1
#
_entry.id   AF-D8PCJ5-F1
#
_cell.length_a   1.000
_cell.length_b   1.000
_cell.length_c   1.000
_cell.angle_alpha   90.00
_cell.angle_beta   90.00
_cell.angle_gamma   90.00
#
_symmetry.space_group_name_H-M   'P 1'
#
loop_
_entity.id
_entity.type
_entity.pdbx_description
1 polymer ?
#
loop_
_entity_poly.entity_id
_entity_poly.type
_entity_poly.pdbx_seq_one_letter_code
_entity_poly.pdbx_strand_id
1 'polypeptide(L)'
;MIATTPETSLRLRVLTRLGFWGAVIGGLLLPWGIMLAVEVVVHQVPFARAWRSFTLHLFAPGYNFFLIGLLTAAPFVVLAVLILLHLGAAPVQDPLIARRRTLGLAGAGLGMLVLAGWTHLEVLLHPDAQGALAYLYLPVILLASMPIGYGLGRAIARILLPRPPA
;
A
#
# COMPACT_ATOMS: atom_id res chain seq x y z
N MET A 1 -26.76 -9.94 -21.96
CA MET A 1 -26.59 -10.12 -20.51
C MET A 1 -25.77 -11.38 -20.28
N ILE A 2 -24.46 -11.28 -20.09
CA ILE A 2 -23.64 -12.43 -19.69
C ILE A 2 -23.77 -12.50 -18.17
N ALA A 3 -24.50 -13.50 -17.67
CA ALA A 3 -24.63 -13.74 -16.24
C ALA A 3 -23.24 -14.01 -15.67
N THR A 4 -22.71 -13.09 -14.87
CA THR A 4 -21.51 -13.37 -14.09
C THR A 4 -21.80 -14.56 -13.18
N THR A 5 -21.06 -15.66 -13.33
CA THR A 5 -21.24 -16.83 -12.47
C THR A 5 -21.08 -16.40 -11.00
N PRO A 6 -21.95 -16.86 -10.08
CA PRO A 6 -21.98 -16.40 -8.69
C PRO A 6 -20.62 -16.53 -7.98
N GLU A 7 -19.81 -17.53 -8.33
CA GLU A 7 -18.44 -17.67 -7.82
C GLU A 7 -17.51 -16.51 -8.17
N THR A 8 -17.60 -15.99 -9.40
CA THR A 8 -16.74 -14.90 -9.86
C THR A 8 -17.05 -13.60 -9.11
N SER A 9 -18.33 -13.36 -8.84
CA SER A 9 -18.81 -12.24 -8.02
C SER A 9 -18.32 -12.35 -6.57
N LEU A 10 -18.37 -13.55 -5.98
CA LEU A 10 -17.86 -13.80 -4.62
C LEU A 10 -16.36 -13.52 -4.51
N ARG A 11 -15.55 -14.11 -5.40
CA ARG A 11 -14.08 -13.91 -5.38
C ARG A 11 -13.71 -12.45 -5.49
N LEU A 12 -14.41 -11.70 -6.33
CA LEU A 12 -14.13 -10.28 -6.55
C LEU A 12 -14.51 -9.41 -5.36
N ARG A 13 -15.62 -9.72 -4.68
CA ARG A 13 -15.99 -9.07 -3.40
C ARG A 13 -14.94 -9.32 -2.31
N VAL A 14 -14.47 -10.55 -2.19
CA VAL A 14 -13.40 -10.91 -1.23
C VAL A 14 -12.11 -10.15 -1.56
N LEU A 15 -11.68 -10.15 -2.82
CA LEU A 15 -10.50 -9.40 -3.26
C LEU A 15 -10.63 -7.90 -3.01
N THR A 16 -11.79 -7.31 -3.27
CA THR A 16 -12.04 -5.89 -3.02
C THR A 16 -11.94 -5.58 -1.52
N ARG A 17 -12.54 -6.41 -0.66
CA ARG A 17 -12.50 -6.24 0.80
C ARG A 17 -11.08 -6.41 1.34
N LEU A 18 -10.36 -7.43 0.90
CA LEU A 18 -8.98 -7.69 1.30
C LEU A 18 -8.05 -6.58 0.81
N GLY A 19 -8.19 -6.15 -0.44
CA GLY A 19 -7.40 -5.05 -1.00
C GLY A 19 -7.67 -3.72 -0.28
N PHE A 20 -8.94 -3.41 0.00
CA PHE A 20 -9.32 -2.22 0.75
C PHE A 20 -8.71 -2.19 2.16
N TRP A 21 -9.00 -3.21 2.98
CA TRP A 21 -8.50 -3.24 4.35
C TRP A 21 -6.99 -3.45 4.41
N GLY A 22 -6.44 -4.24 3.49
CA GLY A 22 -5.00 -4.44 3.35
C GLY A 22 -4.27 -3.13 3.03
N ALA A 23 -4.81 -2.28 2.16
CA ALA A 23 -4.22 -0.97 1.89
C ALA A 23 -4.34 -0.04 3.10
N VAL A 24 -5.52 0.06 3.74
CA VAL A 24 -5.73 0.94 4.90
C VAL A 24 -4.84 0.54 6.08
N ILE A 25 -4.92 -0.73 6.49
CA ILE A 25 -4.18 -1.25 7.65
C ILE A 25 -2.70 -1.34 7.31
N GLY A 26 -2.36 -1.83 6.11
CA GLY A 26 -0.98 -1.94 5.65
C GLY A 26 -0.28 -0.59 5.61
N GLY A 27 -0.88 0.43 4.99
CA GLY A 27 -0.29 1.77 4.91
C GLY A 27 -0.04 2.40 6.28
N LEU A 28 -0.92 2.16 7.25
CA LEU A 28 -0.77 2.67 8.61
C LEU A 28 0.30 1.91 9.42
N LEU A 29 0.27 0.57 9.36
CA LEU A 29 1.15 -0.26 10.18
C LEU A 29 2.54 -0.43 9.59
N LEU A 30 2.72 -0.23 8.29
CA LEU A 30 4.01 -0.36 7.59
C LEU A 30 5.16 0.41 8.26
N PRO A 31 5.05 1.74 8.50
CA PRO A 31 6.13 2.49 9.14
C PRO A 31 6.50 1.93 10.52
N TRP A 32 5.49 1.59 11.32
CA TRP A 32 5.71 1.09 12.68
C TRP A 32 6.32 -0.31 12.69
N GLY A 33 5.86 -1.18 11.79
CA GLY A 33 6.42 -2.51 11.61
C GLY A 33 7.89 -2.47 11.18
N ILE A 34 8.23 -1.61 10.21
CA ILE A 34 9.62 -1.44 9.76
C ILE A 34 10.48 -0.87 10.88
N MET A 35 10.00 0.14 11.59
CA MET A 35 10.73 0.72 12.73
C MET A 35 11.06 -0.33 13.80
N LEU A 36 10.07 -1.11 14.23
CA LEU A 36 10.28 -2.18 15.22
C LEU A 36 11.23 -3.26 14.68
N ALA A 37 11.08 -3.62 13.40
CA ALA A 37 11.96 -4.60 12.76
C ALA A 37 13.41 -4.10 12.72
N VAL A 38 13.66 -2.84 12.36
CA VAL A 38 15.01 -2.26 12.36
C VAL A 38 15.58 -2.23 13.78
N GLU A 39 14.82 -1.77 14.78
CA GLU A 39 15.30 -1.75 16.18
C GLU A 39 15.68 -3.15 16.68
N VAL A 40 14.86 -4.15 16.40
CA VAL A 40 15.08 -5.52 16.92
C VAL A 40 16.12 -6.27 16.11
N VAL A 41 16.06 -6.20 14.78
CA VAL A 41 16.88 -7.04 13.88
C VAL A 41 18.21 -6.36 13.55
N VAL A 42 18.23 -5.05 13.32
CA VAL A 42 19.47 -4.34 12.94
C VAL A 42 20.18 -3.83 14.19
N HIS A 43 19.46 -3.12 15.05
CA HIS A 43 20.06 -2.55 16.27
C HIS A 43 20.11 -3.53 17.46
N GLN A 44 19.61 -4.76 17.29
CA GLN A 44 19.66 -5.83 18.30
C GLN A 44 19.05 -5.42 19.65
N VAL A 45 18.07 -4.52 19.62
CA VAL A 45 17.35 -4.06 20.81
C VAL A 45 16.34 -5.13 21.23
N PRO A 46 16.31 -5.54 22.51
CA PRO A 46 15.30 -6.48 22.98
C PRO A 46 13.88 -5.96 22.69
N PHE A 47 13.00 -6.82 22.17
CA PHE A 47 11.66 -6.43 21.72
C PHE A 47 10.87 -5.63 22.77
N ALA A 48 10.93 -6.03 24.04
CA ALA A 48 10.24 -5.32 25.12
C ALA A 48 10.70 -3.85 25.27
N ARG A 49 11.99 -3.59 25.04
CA ARG A 49 12.56 -2.24 25.08
C ARG A 49 12.22 -1.45 23.81
N ALA A 50 12.30 -2.07 22.64
CA ALA A 50 11.88 -1.48 21.37
C ALA A 50 10.40 -1.05 21.42
N TRP A 51 9.53 -1.94 21.91
CA TRP A 51 8.11 -1.65 22.09
C TRP A 51 7.85 -0.49 23.06
N ARG A 52 8.58 -0.45 24.18
CA ARG A 52 8.50 0.68 25.11
C ARG A 52 8.98 1.99 24.47
N SER A 53 10.08 1.95 23.70
CA SER A 53 10.57 3.11 22.94
C SER A 53 9.53 3.61 21.94
N PHE A 54 8.96 2.71 21.14
CA PHE A 54 7.89 3.00 20.19
C PHE A 54 6.72 3.72 20.85
N THR A 55 6.18 3.16 21.94
CA THR A 55 5.02 3.76 22.63
C THR A 55 5.30 5.13 23.21
N LEU A 56 6.53 5.39 23.68
CA LEU A 56 6.95 6.70 24.17
C LEU A 56 7.03 7.75 23.05
N HIS A 57 7.52 7.35 21.88
CA HIS A 57 7.70 8.25 20.73
C HIS A 57 6.49 8.32 19.81
N LEU A 58 5.44 7.53 20.08
CA LEU A 58 4.23 7.50 19.26
C LEU A 58 3.62 8.90 19.11
N PHE A 59 3.64 9.69 20.17
CA PHE A 59 3.12 11.07 20.19
C PHE A 59 4.15 12.11 20.62
N ALA A 60 5.43 11.74 20.71
CA ALA A 60 6.47 12.67 21.16
C ALA A 60 6.69 13.81 20.15
N PRO A 61 7.00 15.03 20.61
CA PRO A 61 7.45 16.11 19.74
C PRO A 61 8.79 15.77 19.06
N GLY A 62 8.97 16.17 17.79
CA GLY A 62 10.17 15.88 17.01
C GLY A 62 10.01 14.64 16.13
N TYR A 63 10.07 13.45 16.73
CA TYR A 63 9.97 12.16 16.01
C TYR A 63 8.63 11.47 16.30
N ASN A 64 7.56 12.05 15.77
CA ASN A 64 6.19 11.61 16.04
C ASN A 64 5.81 10.43 15.13
N PHE A 65 5.90 9.20 15.65
CA PHE A 65 5.59 8.00 14.85
C PHE A 65 4.13 7.92 14.42
N PHE A 66 3.20 8.54 15.16
CA PHE A 66 1.81 8.60 14.76
C PHE A 66 1.63 9.45 13.49
N LEU A 67 2.26 10.62 13.43
CA LEU A 67 2.23 11.49 12.25
C LEU A 67 2.88 10.81 11.04
N ILE A 68 4.03 10.16 11.23
CA ILE A 68 4.68 9.38 10.17
C ILE A 68 3.73 8.28 9.67
N GLY A 69 3.06 7.57 10.59
CA GLY A 69 2.01 6.61 10.29
C GLY A 69 0.89 7.20 9.43
N LEU A 70 0.38 8.37 9.81
CA LEU A 70 -0.71 9.05 9.12
C LEU A 70 -0.31 9.53 7.72
N LEU A 71 0.89 10.12 7.59
CA LEU A 71 1.43 10.58 6.31
C LEU A 71 1.63 9.41 5.36
N THR A 72 2.21 8.30 5.83
CA THR A 72 2.37 7.09 5.01
C THR A 72 1.02 6.48 4.67
N ALA A 73 0.04 6.46 5.58
CA ALA A 73 -1.27 5.85 5.35
C ALA A 73 -2.11 6.60 4.30
N ALA A 74 -2.03 7.94 4.22
CA ALA A 74 -2.93 8.75 3.41
C ALA A 74 -2.95 8.33 1.91
N PRO A 75 -1.82 8.13 1.21
CA PRO A 75 -1.81 7.59 -0.15
C PRO A 75 -2.41 6.19 -0.26
N PHE A 76 -2.20 5.32 0.72
CA PHE A 76 -2.79 3.97 0.72
C PHE A 76 -4.29 4.01 0.96
N VAL A 77 -4.81 4.98 1.72
CA VAL A 77 -6.26 5.23 1.83
C VAL A 77 -6.82 5.65 0.47
N VAL A 78 -6.12 6.52 -0.28
CA VAL A 78 -6.51 6.85 -1.66
C VAL A 78 -6.54 5.60 -2.54
N LEU A 79 -5.51 4.75 -2.47
CA LEU A 79 -5.51 3.46 -3.18
C LEU A 79 -6.68 2.57 -2.75
N ALA A 80 -7.01 2.51 -1.46
CA ALA A 80 -8.14 1.74 -0.94
C ALA A 80 -9.48 2.23 -1.52
N VAL A 81 -9.67 3.55 -1.58
CA VAL A 81 -10.84 4.16 -2.25
C VAL A 81 -10.86 3.79 -3.73
N LEU A 82 -9.72 3.86 -4.43
CA LEU A 82 -9.65 3.44 -5.83
C LEU A 82 -9.97 1.96 -6.02
N ILE A 83 -9.54 1.07 -5.12
CA ILE A 83 -9.90 -0.35 -5.11
C ILE A 83 -11.41 -0.52 -4.99
N LEU A 84 -12.06 0.18 -4.06
CA LEU A 84 -13.52 0.16 -3.91
C LEU A 84 -14.22 0.64 -5.18
N LEU A 85 -13.79 1.75 -5.77
CA LEU A 85 -14.43 2.32 -6.96
C LEU A 85 -14.20 1.47 -8.21
N HIS A 86 -12.99 0.96 -8.42
CA HIS A 86 -12.63 0.25 -9.65
C HIS A 86 -13.05 -1.22 -9.65
N LEU A 87 -13.07 -1.88 -8.47
CA LEU A 87 -13.46 -3.28 -8.33
C LEU A 87 -14.87 -3.44 -7.72
N GLY A 88 -15.31 -2.56 -6.81
CA GLY A 88 -16.65 -2.63 -6.24
C GLY A 88 -17.77 -2.44 -7.27
N ALA A 89 -17.51 -1.68 -8.35
CA ALA A 89 -18.42 -1.53 -9.49
C ALA A 89 -18.26 -2.64 -10.56
N ALA A 90 -17.31 -3.56 -10.40
CA ALA A 90 -17.04 -4.60 -11.39
C ALA A 90 -18.09 -5.71 -11.57
N PRO A 91 -19.05 -5.99 -10.65
CA PRO A 91 -20.11 -6.97 -10.92
C PRO A 91 -20.97 -6.63 -12.15
N VAL A 92 -20.95 -5.35 -12.57
CA VAL A 92 -21.66 -4.84 -13.75
C VAL A 92 -20.82 -5.00 -15.03
N GLN A 93 -19.53 -5.33 -14.92
CA GLN A 93 -18.55 -5.29 -16.01
C GLN A 93 -18.04 -6.69 -16.40
N ASP A 94 -17.46 -6.78 -17.60
CA ASP A 94 -16.83 -8.01 -18.10
C ASP A 94 -15.74 -8.50 -17.11
N PRO A 95 -15.75 -9.80 -16.72
CA PRO A 95 -14.77 -10.38 -15.80
C PRO A 95 -13.30 -10.18 -16.23
N LEU A 96 -13.03 -10.09 -17.53
CA LEU A 96 -11.68 -9.86 -18.05
C LEU A 96 -11.21 -8.42 -17.79
N ILE A 97 -12.10 -7.45 -17.91
CA ILE A 97 -11.83 -6.04 -17.56
C ILE A 97 -11.53 -5.94 -16.07
N ALA A 98 -12.33 -6.62 -15.25
CA ALA A 98 -12.18 -6.65 -13.80
C ALA A 98 -10.80 -7.20 -13.39
N ARG A 99 -10.38 -8.36 -13.94
CA ARG A 99 -9.05 -8.94 -13.68
C ARG A 99 -7.91 -8.01 -14.06
N ARG A 100 -7.99 -7.34 -15.22
CA ARG A 100 -6.95 -6.38 -15.64
C ARG A 100 -6.88 -5.17 -14.71
N ARG A 101 -8.01 -4.69 -14.18
CA ARG A 101 -8.04 -3.62 -13.16
C ARG A 101 -7.41 -4.10 -11.86
N THR A 102 -7.71 -5.33 -11.42
CA THR A 102 -7.10 -5.93 -10.23
C THR A 102 -5.57 -5.94 -10.35
N LEU A 103 -5.02 -6.38 -11.48
CA LEU A 103 -3.57 -6.39 -11.70
C LEU A 103 -2.97 -4.97 -11.75
N GLY A 104 -3.69 -4.00 -12.32
CA GLY A 104 -3.29 -2.59 -12.24
C GLY A 104 -3.20 -2.09 -10.80
N LEU A 105 -4.27 -2.27 -10.02
CA LEU A 105 -4.31 -1.84 -8.62
C LEU A 105 -3.27 -2.57 -7.76
N ALA A 106 -3.04 -3.86 -8.02
CA ALA A 106 -1.97 -4.61 -7.38
C ALA A 106 -0.58 -4.05 -7.72
N GLY A 107 -0.34 -3.69 -8.98
CA GLY A 107 0.90 -3.04 -9.41
C GLY A 107 1.11 -1.68 -8.74
N ALA A 108 0.06 -0.87 -8.63
CA ALA A 108 0.09 0.40 -7.89
C ALA A 108 0.43 0.18 -6.41
N GLY A 109 -0.28 -0.74 -5.75
CA GLY A 109 -0.04 -1.06 -4.34
C GLY A 109 1.35 -1.62 -4.07
N LEU A 110 1.86 -2.51 -4.92
CA LEU A 110 3.22 -3.05 -4.81
C LEU A 110 4.28 -1.96 -5.02
N GLY A 111 4.12 -1.11 -6.03
CA GLY A 111 5.04 0.01 -6.26
C GLY A 111 5.10 0.95 -5.06
N MET A 112 3.95 1.32 -4.52
CA MET A 112 3.86 2.14 -3.31
C MET A 112 4.48 1.44 -2.09
N LEU A 113 4.23 0.15 -1.90
CA LEU A 113 4.78 -0.62 -0.79
C LEU A 113 6.31 -0.68 -0.84
N VAL A 114 6.88 -0.92 -2.03
CA VAL A 114 8.33 -0.94 -2.23
C VAL A 114 8.94 0.43 -1.95
N LEU A 115 8.36 1.50 -2.50
CA LEU A 115 8.88 2.86 -2.28
C LEU A 115 8.78 3.27 -0.81
N ALA A 116 7.63 3.06 -0.17
CA ALA A 116 7.45 3.38 1.25
C ALA A 116 8.41 2.54 2.11
N GLY A 117 8.51 1.23 1.85
CA GLY A 117 9.38 0.34 2.59
C GLY A 117 10.86 0.75 2.47
N TRP A 118 11.29 1.04 1.25
CA TRP A 118 12.63 1.54 0.97
C TRP A 118 12.92 2.85 1.70
N THR A 119 12.03 3.84 1.59
CA THR A 119 12.19 5.13 2.29
C THR A 119 12.26 4.95 3.80
N HIS A 120 11.39 4.13 4.39
CA HIS A 120 11.44 3.89 5.83
C HIS A 120 12.74 3.21 6.27
N LEU A 121 13.21 2.20 5.52
CA LEU A 121 14.48 1.55 5.81
C LEU A 121 15.66 2.52 5.70
N GLU A 122 15.78 3.28 4.61
CA GLU A 122 16.88 4.22 4.41
C GLU A 122 16.96 5.28 5.51
N VAL A 123 15.83 5.88 5.87
CA VAL A 123 15.79 6.92 6.92
C VAL A 123 16.17 6.35 8.28
N LEU A 124 15.80 5.10 8.58
CA LEU A 124 16.12 4.46 9.86
C LEU A 124 17.56 3.95 9.94
N LEU A 125 18.14 3.54 8.82
CA LEU A 125 19.52 3.05 8.75
C LEU A 125 20.54 4.21 8.65
N HIS A 126 20.14 5.33 8.06
CA HIS A 126 20.98 6.51 7.86
C HIS A 126 20.31 7.77 8.42
N PRO A 127 20.20 7.90 9.76
CA PRO A 127 19.44 8.98 10.38
C PRO A 127 20.17 10.33 10.21
N ASP A 128 19.59 11.21 9.40
CA ASP A 128 20.03 12.59 9.25
C ASP A 128 18.83 13.56 9.22
N ALA A 129 19.11 14.87 9.21
CA ALA A 129 18.06 15.88 9.15
C ALA A 129 17.25 15.84 7.83
N GLN A 130 17.80 15.26 6.76
CA GLN A 130 17.14 15.12 5.47
C GLN A 130 16.13 13.97 5.48
N GLY A 131 16.36 12.92 6.26
CA GLY A 131 15.46 11.79 6.42
C GLY A 131 14.08 12.18 6.95
N ALA A 132 14.01 13.20 7.82
CA ALA A 132 12.74 13.76 8.26
C ALA A 132 11.95 14.44 7.12
N LEU A 133 12.64 15.11 6.19
CA LEU A 133 12.03 15.70 5.01
C LEU A 133 11.49 14.63 4.06
N ALA A 134 12.14 13.46 3.99
CA ALA A 134 11.67 12.35 3.16
C ALA A 134 10.23 11.94 3.54
N TYR A 135 9.88 11.91 4.82
CA TYR A 135 8.51 11.60 5.26
C TYR A 135 7.48 12.68 4.89
N LEU A 136 7.90 13.94 4.75
CA LEU A 136 7.02 15.01 4.30
C LEU A 136 6.69 14.88 2.80
N TYR A 137 7.66 14.48 1.98
CA TYR A 137 7.47 14.31 0.53
C TYR A 137 6.95 12.92 0.14
N LEU A 138 7.14 11.92 0.98
CA LEU A 138 6.73 10.53 0.72
C LEU A 138 5.27 10.42 0.27
N PRO A 139 4.28 11.09 0.89
CA PRO A 139 2.89 10.99 0.43
C PRO A 139 2.71 11.42 -1.02
N VAL A 140 3.37 12.51 -1.43
CA VAL A 140 3.31 13.04 -2.79
C VAL A 140 3.98 12.07 -3.78
N ILE A 141 5.13 11.51 -3.41
CA ILE A 141 5.86 10.52 -4.23
C ILE A 141 5.02 9.24 -4.42
N LEU A 142 4.38 8.76 -3.35
CA LEU A 142 3.51 7.58 -3.41
C LEU A 142 2.29 7.83 -4.30
N LEU A 143 1.66 8.99 -4.19
CA LEU A 143 0.54 9.36 -5.08
C LEU A 143 0.98 9.49 -6.54
N ALA A 144 2.14 10.11 -6.81
CA ALA A 144 2.68 10.27 -8.16
C ALA A 144 3.12 8.95 -8.80
N SER A 145 3.59 7.99 -7.99
CA SER A 145 4.00 6.66 -8.47
C SER A 145 2.80 5.73 -8.75
N MET A 146 1.65 5.99 -8.12
CA MET A 146 0.44 5.20 -8.28
C MET A 146 0.00 4.98 -9.74
N PRO A 147 -0.11 6.01 -10.61
CA PRO A 147 -0.44 5.80 -12.03
C PRO A 147 0.62 4.98 -12.77
N ILE A 148 1.90 5.10 -12.39
CA ILE A 148 3.00 4.33 -12.99
C ILE A 148 2.84 2.85 -12.64
N GLY A 149 2.70 2.53 -11.35
CA GLY A 149 2.48 1.16 -10.90
C GLY A 149 1.19 0.56 -11.46
N TYR A 150 0.13 1.36 -11.57
CA TYR A 150 -1.12 0.95 -12.23
C TYR A 150 -0.91 0.63 -13.71
N GLY A 151 -0.21 1.50 -14.44
CA GLY A 151 0.13 1.32 -15.85
C GLY A 151 0.95 0.06 -16.08
N LEU A 152 1.97 -0.19 -15.26
CA LEU A 152 2.79 -1.40 -15.31
C LEU A 152 1.98 -2.66 -15.05
N GLY A 153 1.16 -2.67 -13.99
CA GLY A 153 0.26 -3.79 -13.69
C GLY A 153 -0.72 -4.07 -14.83
N ARG A 154 -1.21 -3.02 -15.49
CA ARG A 154 -2.06 -3.13 -16.69
C ARG A 154 -1.29 -3.64 -17.92
N ALA A 155 -0.05 -3.24 -18.12
CA ALA A 155 0.80 -3.74 -19.19
C ALA A 155 1.07 -5.24 -19.02
N ILE A 156 1.42 -5.67 -17.80
CA ILE A 156 1.57 -7.09 -17.44
C ILE A 156 0.26 -7.84 -17.69
N ALA A 157 -0.88 -7.27 -17.29
CA ALA A 157 -2.19 -7.88 -17.52
C ALA A 157 -2.53 -8.06 -19.01
N ARG A 158 -2.04 -7.20 -19.89
CA ARG A 158 -2.23 -7.35 -21.36
C ARG A 158 -1.40 -8.49 -21.93
N ILE A 159 -0.26 -8.80 -21.32
CA ILE A 159 0.62 -9.91 -21.72
C ILE A 159 0.04 -11.23 -21.21
N LEU A 160 -0.45 -11.26 -19.96
CA LEU A 160 -0.90 -12.48 -19.29
C LEU A 160 -2.36 -12.87 -19.59
N LEU A 161 -3.23 -11.90 -19.91
CA LEU A 161 -4.66 -12.16 -20.09
C LEU A 161 -5.10 -11.99 -21.56
N PRO A 162 -6.07 -12.80 -22.04
CA PRO A 162 -6.60 -12.70 -23.39
C PRO A 162 -7.11 -11.29 -23.72
N ARG A 163 -7.22 -10.98 -25.02
CA ARG A 163 -7.88 -9.73 -25.46
C ARG A 163 -9.39 -9.82 -25.16
N PRO A 164 -10.04 -8.73 -24.72
CA PRO A 164 -11.48 -8.70 -24.60
C PRO A 164 -12.10 -8.93 -25.99
N PRO A 165 -13.26 -9.61 -26.09
CA PRO A 165 -14.03 -9.61 -27.34
C PRO A 165 -14.40 -8.16 -27.72
N ALA A 166 -14.33 -7.86 -29.02
CA ALA A 166 -14.62 -6.54 -29.58
C ALA A 166 -16.10 -6.18 -29.47
#